data_AF-A0A087UN59-F1
#
_entry.id   AF-A0A087UN59-F1
#
_cell.length_a   1.000
_cell.length_b   1.000
_cell.length_c   1.000
_cell.angle_alpha   90.00
_cell.angle_beta   90.00
_cell.angle_gamma   90.00
#
_symmetry.space_group_name_H-M   'P 1'
#
loop_
_entity.id
_entity.type
_entity.pdbx_description
1 polymer ?
#
loop_
_entity_poly.entity_id
_entity_poly.type
_entity_poly.pdbx_seq_one_letter_code
_entity_poly.pdbx_strand_id
1 'polypeptide(L)'
;MIQAPPGYHFVGADVDSQELWLAAIFGDSMFAKIHGCTAFGWMTLQGKKSAGTDMHSRTAASVGIARDQAKILNYSRIYGAGKAHAQRLLMQFNHRLTLDEAKQKIKKMYSQTKGIQKTVVGEDEIGDDGYIFTPGPQRRIWVGGSESHMFNKLEEIALSQKPSTPALNCRISRALEPKAVDKNFMPSRINWVVQSSAVDFLHLMLVCMKWLFIKFNISGRFSICIHDEVRYLVKSEDRYRAALALQITNLLTRAFFTSRLGMYDLPQSVAFFSSVDIDTVLRKEVNIDSTTPSNPHGLHNGYGIPPGEALDIFQILKK
;
A
#
# COMPACT_ATOMS: atom_id res chain seq x y z
N MET A 1 3.39 -28.57 -4.40
CA MET A 1 3.83 -27.76 -5.54
C MET A 1 2.62 -27.47 -6.41
N ILE A 2 2.45 -26.24 -6.90
CA ILE A 2 1.38 -25.87 -7.83
C ILE A 2 2.02 -25.58 -9.19
N GLN A 3 1.59 -26.29 -10.23
CA GLN A 3 2.10 -26.15 -11.60
C GLN A 3 0.99 -25.66 -12.53
N ALA A 4 1.38 -24.93 -13.58
CA ALA A 4 0.52 -24.60 -14.70
C ALA A 4 0.32 -25.85 -15.59
N PRO A 5 -0.84 -26.01 -16.25
CA PRO A 5 -1.02 -27.05 -17.25
C PRO A 5 -0.02 -26.90 -18.43
N PRO A 6 0.32 -27.99 -19.14
CA PRO A 6 1.15 -27.92 -20.34
C PRO A 6 0.64 -26.88 -21.33
N GLY A 7 1.53 -26.02 -21.83
CA GLY A 7 1.17 -24.90 -22.72
C GLY A 7 0.65 -23.64 -22.02
N TYR A 8 0.72 -23.56 -20.68
CA TYR A 8 0.35 -22.37 -19.89
C TYR A 8 1.48 -21.93 -18.95
N HIS A 9 1.44 -20.66 -18.56
CA HIS A 9 2.30 -20.03 -17.55
C HIS A 9 1.44 -19.25 -16.56
N PHE A 10 1.90 -19.13 -15.33
CA PHE A 10 1.48 -18.09 -14.41
C PHE A 10 2.16 -16.78 -14.79
N VAL A 11 1.39 -15.72 -14.99
CA VAL A 11 1.87 -14.35 -15.19
C VAL A 11 1.32 -13.51 -14.04
N GLY A 12 2.18 -12.82 -13.30
CA GLY A 12 1.74 -12.02 -12.16
C GLY A 12 2.81 -11.12 -11.58
N ALA A 13 2.40 -10.27 -10.64
CA ALA A 13 3.28 -9.31 -9.98
C ALA A 13 2.78 -9.02 -8.57
N ASP A 14 3.72 -8.57 -7.73
CA ASP A 14 3.50 -8.08 -6.38
C ASP A 14 3.40 -6.54 -6.41
N VAL A 15 2.36 -5.94 -5.82
CA VAL A 15 2.16 -4.48 -5.82
C VAL A 15 3.01 -3.85 -4.70
N ASP A 16 4.28 -3.61 -5.02
CA ASP A 16 5.28 -2.99 -4.14
C ASP A 16 4.70 -1.90 -3.23
N SER A 17 4.63 -2.21 -1.93
CA SER A 17 4.21 -1.29 -0.86
C SER A 17 2.86 -0.60 -1.10
N GLN A 18 1.88 -1.30 -1.70
CA GLN A 18 0.57 -0.77 -2.11
C GLN A 18 -0.10 0.15 -1.06
N GLU A 19 -0.28 -0.34 0.17
CA GLU A 19 -0.93 0.41 1.25
C GLU A 19 -0.13 1.64 1.69
N LEU A 20 1.20 1.56 1.60
CA LEU A 20 2.10 2.66 1.94
C LEU A 20 1.98 3.79 0.91
N TRP A 21 1.87 3.43 -0.36
CA TRP A 21 1.58 4.36 -1.44
C TRP A 21 0.18 4.97 -1.32
N LEU A 22 -0.85 4.17 -1.01
CA LEU A 22 -2.21 4.68 -0.75
C LEU A 22 -2.24 5.67 0.41
N ALA A 23 -1.58 5.33 1.51
CA ALA A 23 -1.42 6.21 2.66
C ALA A 23 -0.66 7.50 2.29
N ALA A 24 0.38 7.41 1.45
CA ALA A 24 1.15 8.56 0.97
C ALA A 24 0.30 9.54 0.16
N ILE A 25 -0.42 9.05 -0.87
CA ILE A 25 -1.27 9.90 -1.71
C ILE A 25 -2.47 10.49 -0.93
N PHE A 26 -2.94 9.86 0.14
CA PHE A 26 -3.94 10.46 1.04
C PHE A 26 -3.37 11.66 1.82
N GLY A 27 -2.08 11.62 2.18
CA GLY A 27 -1.40 12.77 2.76
C GLY A 27 -1.19 13.89 1.74
N ASP A 28 -0.68 13.54 0.56
CA ASP A 28 -0.34 14.49 -0.50
C ASP A 28 -1.59 15.20 -1.08
N SER A 29 -2.66 14.46 -1.35
CA SER A 29 -3.97 15.03 -1.77
C SER A 29 -4.61 15.93 -0.73
N MET A 30 -4.37 15.68 0.55
CA MET A 30 -4.86 16.53 1.64
C MET A 30 -4.01 17.78 1.88
N PHE A 31 -2.74 17.79 1.47
CA PHE A 31 -1.86 18.93 1.66
C PHE A 31 -1.86 19.91 0.48
N ALA A 32 -1.52 19.43 -0.72
CA ALA A 32 -1.37 20.30 -1.90
C ALA A 32 -1.77 19.64 -3.24
N LYS A 33 -2.25 18.39 -3.23
CA LYS A 33 -2.60 17.61 -4.45
C LYS A 33 -1.43 17.43 -5.43
N ILE A 34 -0.20 17.46 -4.92
CA ILE A 34 1.04 17.24 -5.68
C ILE A 34 1.77 16.02 -5.09
N HIS A 35 2.24 15.10 -5.92
CA HIS A 35 2.94 13.89 -5.43
C HIS A 35 4.21 14.24 -4.67
N GLY A 36 4.38 13.66 -3.48
CA GLY A 36 5.55 13.87 -2.64
C GLY A 36 5.61 15.23 -1.94
N CYS A 37 4.54 16.02 -1.95
CA CYS A 37 4.50 17.31 -1.26
C CYS A 37 4.54 17.20 0.27
N THR A 38 4.13 16.06 0.84
CA THR A 38 4.32 15.75 2.27
C THR A 38 5.63 15.00 2.51
N ALA A 39 6.20 15.13 3.70
CA ALA A 39 7.40 14.37 4.09
C ALA A 39 7.19 12.85 3.97
N PHE A 40 5.98 12.35 4.24
CA PHE A 40 5.61 10.94 4.09
C PHE A 40 5.51 10.52 2.61
N GLY A 41 4.91 11.34 1.76
CA GLY A 41 4.90 11.17 0.30
C GLY A 41 6.32 11.12 -0.27
N TRP A 42 7.17 12.08 0.09
CA TRP A 42 8.56 12.13 -0.34
C TRP A 42 9.37 10.89 0.10
N MET A 43 9.24 10.48 1.37
CA MET A 43 9.90 9.25 1.88
C MET A 43 9.43 7.98 1.16
N THR A 44 8.20 7.96 0.63
CA THR A 44 7.63 6.82 -0.09
C THR A 44 8.03 6.82 -1.57
N LEU A 45 8.15 7.99 -2.21
CA LEU A 45 8.48 8.12 -3.64
C LEU A 45 10.00 8.17 -3.93
N GLN A 46 10.81 8.69 -3.02
CA GLN A 46 12.25 8.94 -3.22
C GLN A 46 13.15 8.45 -2.06
N GLY A 47 12.56 7.94 -0.96
CA GLY A 47 13.32 7.40 0.16
C GLY A 47 14.09 6.13 -0.21
N LYS A 48 15.38 6.06 0.15
CA LYS A 48 16.26 4.95 -0.18
C LYS A 48 16.72 4.22 1.08
N LYS A 49 16.61 2.89 1.09
CA LYS A 49 17.12 2.02 2.17
C LYS A 49 18.62 2.21 2.40
N SER A 50 19.40 2.29 1.32
CA SER A 50 20.85 2.49 1.38
C SER A 50 21.28 3.84 1.96
N ALA A 51 20.47 4.88 1.80
CA ALA A 51 20.73 6.21 2.35
C ALA A 51 20.08 6.44 3.73
N GLY A 52 19.34 5.46 4.25
CA GLY A 52 18.55 5.60 5.48
C GLY A 52 17.42 6.64 5.41
N THR A 53 17.08 7.12 4.21
CA THR A 53 16.06 8.16 3.98
C THR A 53 14.65 7.58 3.82
N ASP A 54 14.52 6.26 3.65
CA ASP A 54 13.22 5.60 3.67
C ASP A 54 12.59 5.62 5.07
N MET A 55 11.26 5.65 5.10
CA MET A 55 10.45 5.75 6.31
C MET A 55 10.78 4.69 7.38
N HIS A 56 11.07 3.44 6.99
CA HIS A 56 11.37 2.40 7.97
C HIS A 56 12.74 2.62 8.61
N SER A 57 13.74 3.09 7.85
CA SER A 57 15.04 3.49 8.40
C SER A 57 14.94 4.71 9.31
N ARG A 58 14.10 5.69 8.95
CA ARG A 58 13.83 6.87 9.80
C ARG A 58 13.16 6.50 11.13
N THR A 59 12.16 5.62 11.10
CA THR A 59 11.53 5.10 12.33
C THR A 59 12.53 4.27 13.16
N ALA A 60 13.30 3.39 12.52
CA ALA A 60 14.34 2.58 13.15
C ALA A 60 15.35 3.43 13.93
N ALA A 61 15.87 4.49 13.31
CA ALA A 61 16.78 5.44 13.94
C ALA A 61 16.13 6.24 15.09
N SER A 62 14.84 6.59 14.99
CA SER A 62 14.13 7.38 16.02
C SER A 62 13.93 6.61 17.34
N VAL A 63 13.71 5.29 17.30
CA VAL A 63 13.50 4.47 18.51
C VAL A 63 14.65 3.51 18.85
N GLY A 64 15.62 3.32 17.95
CA GLY A 64 16.78 2.45 18.15
C GLY A 64 16.44 0.96 18.05
N ILE A 65 15.89 0.55 16.90
CA ILE A 65 15.56 -0.84 16.54
C ILE A 65 16.05 -1.17 15.12
N ALA A 66 16.02 -2.44 14.73
CA ALA A 66 16.34 -2.84 13.35
C ALA A 66 15.27 -2.35 12.35
N ARG A 67 15.64 -2.16 11.08
CA ARG A 67 14.70 -1.68 10.03
C ARG A 67 13.49 -2.59 9.86
N ASP A 68 13.66 -3.90 9.98
CA ASP A 68 12.56 -4.85 9.77
C ASP A 68 11.61 -4.89 10.97
N GLN A 69 12.11 -4.65 12.19
CA GLN A 69 11.28 -4.36 13.37
C GLN A 69 10.50 -3.04 13.19
N ALA A 70 11.16 -2.01 12.63
CA ALA A 70 10.51 -0.74 12.31
C ALA A 70 9.47 -0.84 11.18
N LYS A 71 9.58 -1.82 10.26
CA LYS A 71 8.52 -2.15 9.29
C LYS A 71 7.24 -2.53 10.04
N ILE A 72 7.30 -3.54 10.92
CA ILE A 72 6.15 -4.02 11.72
C ILE A 72 5.54 -2.87 12.56
N LEU A 73 6.40 -2.05 13.18
CA LEU A 73 5.97 -0.90 13.99
C LEU A 73 5.29 0.20 13.16
N ASN A 74 5.71 0.42 11.91
CA ASN A 74 5.08 1.41 11.03
C ASN A 74 3.73 0.92 10.50
N TYR A 75 3.63 -0.32 10.00
CA TYR A 75 2.36 -0.86 9.51
C TYR A 75 1.28 -0.86 10.59
N SER A 76 1.57 -1.40 11.78
CA SER A 76 0.62 -1.38 12.92
C SER A 76 0.13 0.03 13.24
N ARG A 77 1.02 1.04 13.18
CA ARG A 77 0.70 2.45 13.44
C ARG A 77 -0.14 3.11 12.33
N ILE A 78 0.10 2.78 11.06
CA ILE A 78 -0.71 3.26 9.92
C ILE A 78 -2.15 2.72 10.01
N TYR A 79 -2.32 1.46 10.41
CA TYR A 79 -3.63 0.86 10.73
C TYR A 79 -4.27 1.36 12.04
N GLY A 80 -3.78 2.47 12.62
CA GLY A 80 -4.38 3.10 13.78
C GLY A 80 -4.04 2.49 15.14
N ALA A 81 -3.03 1.61 15.25
CA ALA A 81 -2.59 1.12 16.55
C ALA A 81 -2.17 2.30 17.47
N GLY A 82 -2.61 2.25 18.72
CA GLY A 82 -2.31 3.28 19.71
C GLY A 82 -0.92 3.15 20.32
N LYS A 83 -0.47 4.23 20.99
CA LYS A 83 0.83 4.30 21.69
C LYS A 83 1.08 3.12 22.64
N ALA A 84 0.05 2.62 23.32
CA ALA A 84 0.15 1.47 24.23
C ALA A 84 0.50 0.14 23.51
N HIS A 85 0.00 -0.09 22.29
CA HIS A 85 0.39 -1.26 21.50
C HIS A 85 1.85 -1.12 21.01
N ALA A 86 2.19 0.05 20.47
CA ALA A 86 3.55 0.37 20.02
C ALA A 86 4.60 0.28 21.15
N GLN A 87 4.25 0.61 22.40
CA GLN A 87 5.11 0.42 23.57
C GLN A 87 5.40 -1.06 23.84
N ARG A 88 4.37 -1.91 23.89
CA ARG A 88 4.54 -3.36 24.10
C ARG A 88 5.39 -3.98 22.98
N LEU A 89 5.11 -3.62 21.73
CA LEU A 89 5.84 -4.10 20.57
C LEU A 89 7.32 -3.67 20.60
N LEU A 90 7.61 -2.43 21.01
CA LEU A 90 8.99 -1.95 21.18
C LEU A 90 9.75 -2.72 22.28
N MET A 91 9.09 -3.06 23.40
CA MET A 91 9.68 -3.86 24.48
C MET A 91 9.87 -5.34 24.09
N GLN A 92 9.04 -5.87 23.19
CA GLN A 92 9.25 -7.18 22.58
C GLN A 92 10.47 -7.19 21.64
N PHE A 93 10.73 -6.09 20.93
CA PHE A 93 11.92 -5.97 20.07
C PHE A 93 13.22 -5.68 20.83
N ASN A 94 13.14 -5.13 22.04
CA ASN A 94 14.30 -4.85 22.88
C ASN A 94 13.96 -5.04 24.36
N HIS A 95 14.25 -6.23 24.88
CA HIS A 95 13.98 -6.63 26.27
C HIS A 95 14.79 -5.86 27.33
N ARG A 96 15.77 -5.03 26.93
CA ARG A 96 16.54 -4.18 27.84
C ARG A 96 15.89 -2.82 28.10
N LEU A 97 14.84 -2.45 27.34
CA LEU A 97 14.12 -1.19 27.57
C LEU A 97 13.19 -1.30 28.78
N THR A 98 13.31 -0.35 29.69
CA THR A 98 12.30 -0.13 30.74
C THR A 98 10.99 0.39 30.13
N LEU A 99 9.90 0.23 30.89
CA LEU A 99 8.58 0.73 30.49
C LEU A 99 8.60 2.23 30.20
N ASP A 100 9.30 3.03 31.03
CA ASP A 100 9.34 4.48 30.88
C ASP A 100 10.23 4.93 29.72
N GLU A 101 11.37 4.28 29.46
CA GLU A 101 12.16 4.56 28.24
C GLU A 101 11.37 4.23 26.96
N ALA A 102 10.70 3.07 26.93
CA ALA A 102 9.84 2.69 25.82
C ALA A 102 8.69 3.70 25.63
N LYS A 103 8.08 4.16 26.73
CA LYS A 103 7.03 5.19 26.74
C LYS A 103 7.52 6.54 26.23
N GLN A 104 8.72 6.97 26.62
CA GLN A 104 9.35 8.21 26.12
C GLN A 104 9.69 8.10 24.63
N LYS A 105 10.36 7.02 24.20
CA LYS A 105 10.69 6.76 22.79
C LYS A 105 9.45 6.76 21.90
N ILE A 106 8.40 6.02 22.28
CA ILE A 106 7.13 6.00 21.54
C ILE A 106 6.43 7.36 21.56
N LYS A 107 6.44 8.10 22.68
CA LYS A 107 5.87 9.46 22.74
C LYS A 107 6.59 10.40 21.75
N LYS A 108 7.93 10.36 21.71
CA LYS A 108 8.75 11.15 20.77
C LYS A 108 8.46 10.75 19.32
N MET A 109 8.50 9.46 19.00
CA MET A 109 8.23 8.93 17.65
C MET A 109 6.84 9.34 17.15
N TYR A 110 5.78 9.16 17.94
CA TYR A 110 4.42 9.59 17.54
C TYR A 110 4.31 11.10 17.35
N SER A 111 5.03 11.89 18.15
CA SER A 111 5.05 13.35 18.01
C SER A 111 5.79 13.81 16.75
N GLN A 112 6.82 13.08 16.30
CA GLN A 112 7.54 13.37 15.05
C GLN A 112 6.78 12.89 13.80
N THR A 113 5.99 11.83 13.93
CA THR A 113 5.30 11.17 12.80
C THR A 113 3.84 11.62 12.68
N LYS A 114 2.97 11.22 13.62
CA LYS A 114 1.56 11.63 13.62
C LYS A 114 1.41 13.12 13.95
N GLY A 115 2.30 13.69 14.75
CA GLY A 115 2.27 15.11 15.15
C GLY A 115 1.54 15.34 16.48
N ILE A 116 1.12 16.57 16.71
CA ILE A 116 0.30 16.99 17.85
C ILE A 116 -1.15 17.25 17.40
N GLN A 117 -2.13 16.98 18.26
CA GLN A 117 -3.49 17.45 18.02
C GLN A 117 -3.59 18.93 18.39
N LYS A 118 -4.08 19.75 17.46
CA LYS A 118 -4.60 21.09 17.75
C LYS A 118 -6.11 21.09 17.52
N THR A 119 -6.86 21.76 18.40
CA THR A 119 -8.24 22.13 18.10
C THR A 119 -8.18 23.35 17.17
N VAL A 120 -8.82 23.25 16.02
CA VAL A 120 -9.08 24.40 15.15
C VAL A 120 -10.54 24.81 15.32
N VAL A 121 -10.75 26.12 15.34
CA VAL A 121 -12.04 26.82 15.43
C VAL A 121 -12.03 27.84 14.31
N GLY A 122 -13.06 27.84 13.46
CA GLY A 122 -13.15 28.72 12.29
C GLY A 122 -14.39 28.40 11.45
N GLU A 123 -14.87 29.40 10.72
CA GLU A 123 -15.92 29.29 9.70
C GLU A 123 -15.30 28.95 8.33
N ASP A 124 -16.15 28.73 7.33
CA ASP A 124 -15.78 28.34 5.98
C ASP A 124 -15.00 29.47 5.24
N GLU A 125 -13.67 29.46 5.27
CA GLU A 125 -12.84 30.28 4.36
C GLU A 125 -12.50 29.50 3.09
N ILE A 126 -12.89 30.05 1.94
CA ILE A 126 -12.52 29.52 0.61
C ILE A 126 -11.20 30.16 0.18
N GLY A 127 -10.13 29.36 0.11
CA GLY A 127 -8.87 29.80 -0.51
C GLY A 127 -9.02 30.01 -2.02
N ASP A 128 -8.16 30.87 -2.61
CA ASP A 128 -8.16 31.18 -4.05
C ASP A 128 -7.96 29.95 -4.98
N ASP A 129 -7.56 28.81 -4.41
CA ASP A 129 -7.40 27.50 -5.03
C ASP A 129 -8.66 26.59 -4.91
N GLY A 130 -9.77 27.12 -4.38
CA GLY A 130 -11.06 26.45 -4.30
C GLY A 130 -11.19 25.43 -3.17
N TYR A 131 -10.36 25.50 -2.12
CA TYR A 131 -10.58 24.70 -0.90
C TYR A 131 -11.85 25.17 -0.18
N ILE A 132 -12.90 24.35 -0.18
CA ILE A 132 -14.04 24.50 0.72
C ILE A 132 -13.81 23.59 1.94
N PHE A 133 -13.78 24.19 3.13
CA PHE A 133 -13.70 23.50 4.42
C PHE A 133 -14.90 23.85 5.31
N THR A 134 -15.22 22.95 6.27
CA THR A 134 -16.33 23.03 7.25
C THR A 134 -17.03 21.64 7.29
N PRO A 135 -18.25 21.46 7.84
CA PRO A 135 -18.86 22.13 9.00
C PRO A 135 -18.60 21.32 10.30
N GLY A 136 -18.09 21.95 11.37
CA GLY A 136 -18.04 21.36 12.72
C GLY A 136 -17.28 22.24 13.74
N PRO A 137 -17.92 22.72 14.83
CA PRO A 137 -17.47 23.93 15.56
C PRO A 137 -16.14 23.80 16.31
N GLN A 138 -15.68 22.59 16.60
CA GLN A 138 -14.34 22.32 17.12
C GLN A 138 -13.84 20.99 16.55
N ARG A 139 -12.90 21.03 15.60
CA ARG A 139 -12.26 19.81 15.07
C ARG A 139 -10.83 19.71 15.58
N ARG A 140 -10.46 18.53 16.08
CA ARG A 140 -9.06 18.19 16.35
C ARG A 140 -8.41 17.73 15.06
N ILE A 141 -7.36 18.42 14.64
CA ILE A 141 -6.50 18.03 13.52
C ILE A 141 -5.10 17.75 14.02
N TRP A 142 -4.39 16.87 13.32
CA TRP A 142 -2.98 16.60 13.53
C TRP A 142 -2.13 17.61 12.76
N VAL A 143 -1.08 18.13 13.39
CA VAL A 143 -0.12 19.06 12.77
C VAL A 143 1.31 18.79 13.24
N GLY A 144 2.29 19.18 12.41
CA GLY A 144 3.71 19.19 12.77
C GLY A 144 4.42 17.83 12.79
N GLY A 145 3.74 16.76 12.37
CA GLY A 145 4.36 15.45 12.14
C GLY A 145 4.42 15.11 10.65
N SER A 146 5.35 14.23 10.26
CA SER A 146 5.56 13.83 8.86
C SER A 146 4.32 13.24 8.17
N GLU A 147 3.39 12.69 8.95
CA GLU A 147 2.20 11.96 8.51
C GLU A 147 0.88 12.65 8.93
N SER A 148 0.95 13.86 9.49
CA SER A 148 -0.22 14.56 10.00
C SER A 148 -1.34 14.69 8.95
N HIS A 149 -1.00 15.01 7.70
CA HIS A 149 -1.97 15.14 6.60
C HIS A 149 -2.64 13.81 6.23
N MET A 150 -1.88 12.70 6.19
CA MET A 150 -2.44 11.35 5.97
C MET A 150 -3.46 11.02 7.05
N PHE A 151 -3.10 11.20 8.33
CA PHE A 151 -4.02 10.91 9.42
C PHE A 151 -5.24 11.84 9.44
N ASN A 152 -5.10 13.11 9.07
CA ASN A 152 -6.24 14.02 8.90
C ASN A 152 -7.20 13.51 7.81
N LYS A 153 -6.70 13.02 6.68
CA LYS A 153 -7.51 12.48 5.59
C LYS A 153 -8.19 11.15 5.94
N LEU A 154 -7.47 10.24 6.60
CA LEU A 154 -8.03 9.00 7.12
C LEU A 154 -9.13 9.26 8.15
N GLU A 155 -8.91 10.19 9.09
CA GLU A 155 -9.90 10.58 10.10
C GLU A 155 -11.10 11.33 9.47
N GLU A 156 -10.90 12.11 8.41
CA GLU A 156 -11.98 12.74 7.61
C GLU A 156 -12.89 11.71 6.96
N ILE A 157 -12.34 10.76 6.20
CA ILE A 157 -13.12 9.71 5.53
C ILE A 157 -13.84 8.86 6.59
N ALA A 158 -13.13 8.43 7.63
CA ALA A 158 -13.68 7.60 8.70
C ALA A 158 -14.82 8.27 9.48
N LEU A 159 -14.77 9.60 9.70
CA LEU A 159 -15.77 10.38 10.44
C LEU A 159 -16.92 10.92 9.58
N SER A 160 -16.80 10.86 8.25
CA SER A 160 -17.87 11.30 7.34
C SER A 160 -19.20 10.55 7.60
N GLN A 161 -20.34 11.16 7.26
CA GLN A 161 -21.66 10.58 7.55
C GLN A 161 -21.89 9.20 6.92
N LYS A 162 -21.26 8.94 5.77
CA LYS A 162 -21.32 7.67 5.02
C LYS A 162 -19.90 7.30 4.58
N PRO A 163 -19.04 6.76 5.47
CA PRO A 163 -17.64 6.49 5.16
C PRO A 163 -17.51 5.60 3.94
N SER A 164 -16.82 6.10 2.92
CA SER A 164 -16.61 5.45 1.63
C SER A 164 -15.16 5.57 1.17
N THR A 165 -14.63 4.55 0.51
CA THR A 165 -13.29 4.62 -0.10
C THR A 165 -13.23 5.72 -1.18
N PRO A 166 -12.09 6.40 -1.38
CA PRO A 166 -12.02 7.53 -2.31
C PRO A 166 -12.09 7.12 -3.79
N ALA A 167 -11.60 5.91 -4.14
CA ALA A 167 -11.56 5.45 -5.52
C ALA A 167 -12.94 5.00 -6.03
N LEU A 168 -13.52 3.94 -5.45
CA LEU A 168 -14.77 3.34 -5.92
C LEU A 168 -16.01 3.74 -5.10
N ASN A 169 -15.85 4.52 -4.02
CA ASN A 169 -16.92 4.86 -3.08
C ASN A 169 -17.54 3.64 -2.36
N CYS A 170 -16.76 2.56 -2.17
CA CYS A 170 -17.16 1.39 -1.40
C CYS A 170 -17.39 1.81 0.06
N ARG A 171 -18.61 1.60 0.55
CA ARG A 171 -19.07 2.08 1.86
C ARG A 171 -18.78 1.07 2.98
N ILE A 172 -18.41 1.57 4.15
CA ILE A 172 -18.26 0.73 5.36
C ILE A 172 -19.60 0.06 5.73
N SER A 173 -19.54 -1.06 6.46
CA SER A 173 -20.75 -1.67 7.04
C SER A 173 -21.54 -0.66 7.87
N ARG A 174 -22.86 -0.63 7.69
CA ARG A 174 -23.78 0.30 8.40
C ARG A 174 -23.62 0.25 9.93
N ALA A 175 -23.19 -0.89 10.48
CA ALA A 175 -22.94 -1.08 11.90
C ALA A 175 -21.70 -0.33 12.45
N LEU A 176 -20.84 0.23 11.58
CA LEU A 176 -19.63 1.00 11.94
C LEU A 176 -19.71 2.47 11.50
N GLU A 177 -20.87 2.92 10.99
CA GLU A 177 -21.10 4.31 10.63
C GLU A 177 -21.21 5.20 11.87
N PRO A 178 -20.81 6.49 11.81
CA PRO A 178 -20.92 7.39 12.97
C PRO A 178 -22.34 7.50 13.53
N LYS A 179 -23.39 7.32 12.71
CA LYS A 179 -24.78 7.27 13.19
C LYS A 179 -25.06 6.07 14.13
N ALA A 180 -24.34 4.96 13.98
CA ALA A 180 -24.52 3.75 14.78
C ALA A 180 -23.57 3.67 15.98
N VAL A 181 -22.35 4.21 15.86
CA VAL A 181 -21.29 4.04 16.89
C VAL A 181 -20.72 5.34 17.47
N ASP A 182 -21.19 6.51 17.02
CA ASP A 182 -20.62 7.83 17.31
C ASP A 182 -19.09 7.85 17.07
N LYS A 183 -18.29 7.98 18.14
CA LYS A 183 -16.82 8.06 18.11
C LYS A 183 -16.14 6.72 18.45
N ASN A 184 -16.90 5.65 18.65
CA ASN A 184 -16.34 4.33 18.93
C ASN A 184 -15.71 3.70 17.67
N PHE A 185 -14.85 2.71 17.90
CA PHE A 185 -14.17 1.90 16.88
C PHE A 185 -13.33 2.70 15.85
N MET A 186 -12.87 3.90 16.21
CA MET A 186 -12.04 4.73 15.32
C MET A 186 -10.77 4.03 14.77
N PRO A 187 -10.01 3.23 15.55
CA PRO A 187 -8.89 2.45 14.98
C PRO A 187 -9.34 1.50 13.87
N SER A 188 -10.44 0.77 14.08
CA SER A 188 -11.01 -0.15 13.09
C SER A 188 -11.52 0.58 11.84
N ARG A 189 -12.14 1.77 12.01
CA ARG A 189 -12.61 2.61 10.90
C ARG A 189 -11.45 3.19 10.08
N ILE A 190 -10.38 3.66 10.73
CA ILE A 190 -9.15 4.14 10.07
C ILE A 190 -8.47 3.00 9.29
N ASN A 191 -8.33 1.82 9.92
CA ASN A 191 -7.78 0.63 9.28
C ASN A 191 -8.61 0.24 8.03
N TRP A 192 -9.94 0.22 8.18
CA TRP A 192 -10.86 -0.06 7.07
C TRP A 192 -10.67 0.90 5.88
N VAL A 193 -10.41 2.20 6.08
CA VAL A 193 -10.17 3.13 4.97
C VAL A 193 -8.96 2.70 4.14
N VAL A 194 -7.85 2.30 4.77
CA VAL A 194 -6.64 1.84 4.06
C VAL A 194 -6.89 0.49 3.38
N GLN A 195 -7.34 -0.51 4.14
CA GLN A 195 -7.52 -1.88 3.63
C GLN A 195 -8.61 -1.98 2.55
N SER A 196 -9.73 -1.27 2.72
CA SER A 196 -10.78 -1.24 1.70
C SER A 196 -10.33 -0.48 0.44
N SER A 197 -9.40 0.48 0.56
CA SER A 197 -8.79 1.13 -0.61
C SER A 197 -7.78 0.22 -1.32
N ALA A 198 -7.08 -0.66 -0.59
CA ALA A 198 -6.28 -1.73 -1.21
C ALA A 198 -7.16 -2.73 -1.99
N VAL A 199 -8.34 -3.06 -1.46
CA VAL A 199 -9.34 -3.90 -2.16
C VAL A 199 -9.91 -3.19 -3.40
N ASP A 200 -10.19 -1.88 -3.34
CA ASP A 200 -10.58 -1.08 -4.52
C ASP A 200 -9.50 -1.14 -5.62
N PHE A 201 -8.22 -1.08 -5.25
CA PHE A 201 -7.08 -1.20 -6.17
C PHE A 201 -7.08 -2.57 -6.84
N LEU A 202 -7.24 -3.65 -6.07
CA LEU A 202 -7.36 -5.00 -6.62
C LEU A 202 -8.56 -5.11 -7.59
N HIS A 203 -9.73 -4.59 -7.24
CA HIS A 203 -10.90 -4.64 -8.12
C HIS A 203 -10.65 -3.93 -9.46
N LEU A 204 -10.04 -2.74 -9.43
CA LEU A 204 -9.65 -2.02 -10.65
C LEU A 204 -8.63 -2.80 -11.48
N MET A 205 -7.64 -3.42 -10.84
CA MET A 205 -6.68 -4.28 -11.52
C MET A 205 -7.35 -5.47 -12.23
N LEU A 206 -8.23 -6.20 -11.54
CA LEU A 206 -8.93 -7.36 -12.09
C LEU A 206 -9.83 -6.97 -13.27
N VAL A 207 -10.55 -5.84 -13.15
CA VAL A 207 -11.41 -5.32 -14.23
C VAL A 207 -10.58 -4.86 -15.42
N CYS A 208 -9.48 -4.13 -15.20
CA CYS A 208 -8.59 -3.64 -16.24
C CYS A 208 -7.89 -4.79 -16.98
N MET A 209 -7.34 -5.77 -16.27
CA MET A 209 -6.73 -6.97 -16.89
C MET A 209 -7.76 -7.75 -17.71
N LYS A 210 -8.98 -7.95 -17.19
CA LYS A 210 -10.05 -8.61 -17.94
C LYS A 210 -10.41 -7.84 -19.21
N TRP A 211 -10.48 -6.51 -19.16
CA TRP A 211 -10.72 -5.65 -20.32
C TRP A 211 -9.59 -5.75 -21.34
N LEU A 212 -8.33 -5.67 -20.92
CA LEU A 212 -7.17 -5.82 -21.81
C LEU A 212 -7.11 -7.21 -22.46
N PHE A 213 -7.45 -8.27 -21.70
CA PHE A 213 -7.47 -9.62 -22.23
C PHE A 213 -8.51 -9.79 -23.35
N ILE A 214 -9.71 -9.23 -23.16
CA ILE A 214 -10.76 -9.21 -24.19
C ILE A 214 -10.32 -8.33 -25.38
N LYS A 215 -9.88 -7.09 -25.12
CA LYS A 215 -9.56 -6.09 -26.16
C LYS A 215 -8.43 -6.53 -27.08
N PHE A 216 -7.42 -7.20 -26.54
CA PHE A 216 -6.26 -7.64 -27.31
C PHE A 216 -6.28 -9.15 -27.65
N ASN A 217 -7.36 -9.87 -27.33
CA ASN A 217 -7.45 -11.32 -27.52
C ASN A 217 -6.23 -12.05 -26.92
N ILE A 218 -6.04 -11.88 -25.61
CA ILE A 218 -5.03 -12.59 -24.82
C ILE A 218 -5.71 -13.79 -24.15
N SER A 219 -5.24 -14.98 -24.47
CA SER A 219 -5.76 -16.26 -23.97
C SER A 219 -5.27 -16.54 -22.56
N GLY A 220 -5.96 -15.97 -21.57
CA GLY A 220 -5.72 -16.24 -20.17
C GLY A 220 -6.93 -16.01 -19.28
N ARG A 221 -6.79 -16.37 -18.00
CA ARG A 221 -7.80 -16.16 -16.96
C ARG A 221 -7.15 -15.73 -15.65
N PHE A 222 -7.90 -15.05 -14.80
CA PHE A 222 -7.52 -14.87 -13.39
C PHE A 222 -7.31 -16.24 -12.73
N SER A 223 -6.25 -16.37 -11.93
CA SER A 223 -5.92 -17.61 -11.22
C SER A 223 -6.05 -17.45 -9.71
N ILE A 224 -5.31 -16.50 -9.14
CA ILE A 224 -5.29 -16.28 -7.68
C ILE A 224 -4.85 -14.85 -7.36
N CYS A 225 -5.33 -14.33 -6.24
CA CYS A 225 -4.83 -13.12 -5.60
C CYS A 225 -4.48 -13.48 -4.15
N ILE A 226 -3.31 -13.05 -3.67
CA ILE A 226 -2.87 -13.24 -2.28
C ILE A 226 -2.28 -11.91 -1.81
N HIS A 227 -2.94 -11.25 -0.87
CA HIS A 227 -2.55 -9.91 -0.41
C HIS A 227 -2.40 -8.90 -1.58
N ASP A 228 -1.20 -8.37 -1.78
CA ASP A 228 -0.74 -7.44 -2.81
C ASP A 228 -0.34 -8.15 -4.13
N GLU A 229 -0.34 -9.48 -4.19
CA GLU A 229 0.09 -10.27 -5.34
C GLU A 229 -1.09 -10.78 -6.19
N VAL A 230 -1.06 -10.52 -7.51
CA VAL A 230 -2.08 -10.97 -8.46
C VAL A 230 -1.48 -11.85 -9.56
N ARG A 231 -2.09 -13.02 -9.82
CA ARG A 231 -1.61 -14.04 -10.75
C ARG A 231 -2.70 -14.48 -11.72
N TYR A 232 -2.34 -14.58 -13.00
CA TYR A 232 -3.17 -15.02 -14.11
C TYR A 232 -2.58 -16.30 -14.71
N LEU A 233 -3.44 -17.24 -15.11
CA LEU A 233 -3.02 -18.40 -15.90
C LEU A 233 -3.22 -18.05 -17.38
N VAL A 234 -2.14 -18.00 -18.15
CA VAL A 234 -2.09 -17.50 -19.53
C VAL A 234 -1.45 -18.56 -20.42
N LYS A 235 -1.90 -18.73 -21.65
CA LYS A 235 -1.20 -19.61 -22.61
C LYS A 235 0.23 -19.11 -22.86
N SER A 236 1.14 -20.04 -23.13
CA SER A 236 2.57 -19.74 -23.38
C SER A 236 2.80 -18.75 -24.52
N GLU A 237 1.94 -18.75 -25.54
CA GLU A 237 1.98 -17.83 -26.69
C GLU A 237 1.74 -16.36 -26.30
N ASP A 238 0.90 -16.12 -25.29
CA ASP A 238 0.48 -14.78 -24.86
C ASP A 238 1.20 -14.27 -23.61
N ARG A 239 2.12 -15.04 -23.01
CA ARG A 239 2.68 -14.73 -21.69
C ARG A 239 3.30 -13.34 -21.56
N TYR A 240 4.04 -12.87 -22.58
CA TYR A 240 4.62 -11.52 -22.60
C TYR A 240 3.56 -10.43 -22.88
N ARG A 241 2.54 -10.73 -23.70
CA ARG A 241 1.41 -9.82 -23.98
C ARG A 241 0.60 -9.59 -22.70
N ALA A 242 0.38 -10.64 -21.91
CA ALA A 242 -0.23 -10.56 -20.59
C ALA A 242 0.66 -9.81 -19.57
N ALA A 243 1.98 -9.97 -19.63
CA ALA A 243 2.90 -9.22 -18.76
C ALA A 243 2.86 -7.71 -19.06
N LEU A 244 2.84 -7.33 -20.34
CA LEU A 244 2.64 -5.94 -20.76
C LEU A 244 1.26 -5.40 -20.32
N ALA A 245 0.20 -6.22 -20.48
CA ALA A 245 -1.14 -5.85 -20.03
C ALA A 245 -1.19 -5.63 -18.49
N LEU A 246 -0.42 -6.40 -17.71
CA LEU A 246 -0.34 -6.22 -16.26
C LEU A 246 0.40 -4.93 -15.88
N GLN A 247 1.51 -4.61 -16.56
CA GLN A 247 2.20 -3.33 -16.40
C GLN A 247 1.27 -2.14 -16.71
N ILE A 248 0.56 -2.18 -17.85
CA ILE A 248 -0.43 -1.15 -18.23
C ILE A 248 -1.57 -1.08 -17.21
N THR A 249 -1.97 -2.21 -16.63
CA THR A 249 -3.02 -2.25 -15.61
C THR A 249 -2.62 -1.52 -14.34
N ASN A 250 -1.39 -1.69 -13.84
CA ASN A 250 -0.92 -0.93 -12.66
C ASN A 250 -0.88 0.57 -12.95
N LEU A 251 -0.37 0.98 -14.12
CA LEU A 251 -0.38 2.36 -14.58
C LEU A 251 -1.80 2.96 -14.57
N LEU A 252 -2.75 2.30 -15.23
CA LEU A 252 -4.14 2.77 -15.31
C LEU A 252 -4.85 2.77 -13.96
N THR A 253 -4.61 1.76 -13.12
CA THR A 253 -5.19 1.67 -11.77
C THR A 253 -4.68 2.80 -10.89
N ARG A 254 -3.38 3.09 -10.91
CA ARG A 254 -2.78 4.18 -10.14
C ARG A 254 -3.23 5.55 -10.63
N ALA A 255 -3.25 5.77 -11.95
CA ALA A 255 -3.75 7.02 -12.55
C ALA A 255 -5.24 7.26 -12.24
N PHE A 256 -6.07 6.21 -12.23
CA PHE A 256 -7.45 6.33 -11.77
C PHE A 256 -7.51 6.74 -10.30
N PHE A 257 -6.78 6.04 -9.42
CA PHE A 257 -6.71 6.35 -7.99
C PHE A 257 -6.31 7.80 -7.69
N THR A 258 -5.28 8.33 -8.37
CA THR A 258 -4.79 9.69 -8.17
C THR A 258 -5.80 10.72 -8.69
N SER A 259 -6.41 10.48 -9.86
CA SER A 259 -7.44 11.38 -10.40
C SER A 259 -8.68 11.49 -9.50
N ARG A 260 -9.06 10.40 -8.81
CA ARG A 260 -10.14 10.39 -7.81
C ARG A 260 -9.81 11.18 -6.54
N LEU A 261 -8.52 11.43 -6.28
CA LEU A 261 -8.01 12.29 -5.21
C LEU A 261 -7.71 13.73 -5.69
N GLY A 262 -8.01 14.07 -6.95
CA GLY A 262 -7.74 15.39 -7.54
C GLY A 262 -6.29 15.62 -7.96
N MET A 263 -5.52 14.53 -8.17
CA MET A 263 -4.12 14.56 -8.61
C MET A 263 -4.03 14.00 -10.04
N TYR A 264 -3.72 14.84 -11.02
CA TYR A 264 -3.83 14.50 -12.45
C TYR A 264 -2.52 14.02 -13.10
N ASP A 265 -1.42 14.04 -12.35
CA ASP A 265 -0.14 13.46 -12.71
C ASP A 265 0.09 12.11 -12.00
N LEU A 266 1.08 11.34 -12.47
CA LEU A 266 1.54 10.10 -11.82
C LEU A 266 3.07 9.96 -12.00
N PRO A 267 3.84 9.82 -10.91
CA PRO A 267 5.29 9.61 -11.01
C PRO A 267 5.64 8.29 -11.69
N GLN A 268 6.64 8.30 -12.58
CA GLN A 268 7.11 7.11 -13.29
C GLN A 268 7.58 6.00 -12.33
N SER A 269 8.14 6.36 -11.17
CA SER A 269 8.64 5.41 -10.15
C SER A 269 7.56 4.52 -9.54
N VAL A 270 6.28 4.87 -9.67
CA VAL A 270 5.14 4.04 -9.22
C VAL A 270 4.30 3.50 -10.38
N ALA A 271 4.48 4.03 -11.59
CA ALA A 271 3.67 3.71 -12.76
C ALA A 271 3.74 2.23 -13.19
N PHE A 272 4.89 1.60 -12.99
CA PHE A 272 5.17 0.22 -13.40
C PHE A 272 5.57 -0.64 -12.20
N PHE A 273 5.34 -1.94 -12.29
CA PHE A 273 5.91 -2.92 -11.38
C PHE A 273 7.42 -3.00 -11.56
N SER A 274 8.14 -3.24 -10.45
CA SER A 274 9.56 -3.57 -10.46
C SER A 274 9.88 -4.74 -11.41
N SER A 275 9.05 -5.79 -11.39
CA SER A 275 9.05 -6.87 -12.37
C SER A 275 7.65 -7.48 -12.52
N VAL A 276 7.38 -8.09 -13.67
CA VAL A 276 6.32 -9.09 -13.83
C VAL A 276 6.97 -10.46 -13.96
N ASP A 277 6.54 -11.37 -13.11
CA ASP A 277 6.99 -12.75 -13.07
C ASP A 277 6.18 -13.62 -14.05
N ILE A 278 6.89 -14.46 -14.81
CA ILE A 278 6.36 -15.43 -15.75
C ILE A 278 6.98 -16.78 -15.43
N ASP A 279 6.17 -17.75 -15.01
CA ASP A 279 6.67 -19.04 -14.53
C ASP A 279 5.70 -20.19 -14.86
N THR A 280 6.20 -21.42 -14.93
CA THR A 280 5.37 -22.63 -15.04
C THR A 280 4.90 -23.13 -13.66
N VAL A 281 5.46 -22.60 -12.56
CA VAL A 281 5.06 -22.95 -11.19
C VAL A 281 4.77 -21.73 -10.32
N LEU A 282 3.99 -21.93 -9.25
CA LEU A 282 3.77 -20.89 -8.24
C LEU A 282 4.86 -20.97 -7.15
N ARG A 283 5.72 -19.95 -7.09
CA ARG A 283 6.75 -19.70 -6.06
C ARG A 283 6.93 -18.20 -5.83
N LYS A 284 7.54 -17.79 -4.71
CA LYS A 284 7.59 -16.37 -4.32
C LYS A 284 8.50 -15.50 -5.20
N GLU A 285 9.59 -16.06 -5.70
CA GLU A 285 10.46 -15.43 -6.70
C GLU A 285 10.83 -16.48 -7.74
N VAL A 286 10.86 -16.10 -9.03
CA VAL A 286 11.08 -17.02 -10.15
C VAL A 286 12.44 -17.74 -10.14
N ASN A 287 13.42 -17.21 -9.41
CA ASN A 287 14.77 -17.78 -9.28
C ASN A 287 14.93 -18.70 -8.06
N ILE A 288 13.93 -18.77 -7.17
CA ILE A 288 14.02 -19.61 -5.97
C ILE A 288 13.75 -21.08 -6.36
N ASP A 289 14.73 -21.94 -6.08
CA ASP A 289 14.65 -23.39 -6.32
C ASP A 289 13.75 -24.13 -5.29
N SER A 290 13.23 -23.41 -4.30
CA SER A 290 12.31 -23.92 -3.26
C SER A 290 12.82 -25.19 -2.55
N THR A 291 14.13 -25.24 -2.29
CA THR A 291 14.76 -26.28 -1.46
C THR A 291 14.27 -26.16 -0.02
N THR A 292 13.78 -27.27 0.55
CA THR A 292 13.32 -27.35 1.94
C THR A 292 13.72 -28.72 2.53
N PRO A 293 13.61 -28.96 3.84
CA PRO A 293 13.83 -30.30 4.41
C PRO A 293 12.93 -31.39 3.82
N SER A 294 11.75 -31.03 3.30
CA SER A 294 10.82 -31.93 2.59
C SER A 294 10.98 -31.92 1.06
N ASN A 295 11.82 -31.04 0.52
CA ASN A 295 12.20 -30.95 -0.89
C ASN A 295 13.72 -30.71 -1.02
N PRO A 296 14.57 -31.71 -0.68
CA PRO A 296 16.02 -31.51 -0.56
C PRO A 296 16.72 -31.31 -1.91
N HIS A 297 16.09 -31.70 -3.02
CA HIS A 297 16.64 -31.57 -4.37
C HIS A 297 16.12 -30.35 -5.16
N GLY A 298 15.25 -29.54 -4.54
CA GLY A 298 14.69 -28.35 -5.19
C GLY A 298 13.81 -28.64 -6.40
N LEU A 299 13.42 -27.58 -7.12
CA LEU A 299 12.56 -27.63 -8.31
C LEU A 299 13.34 -28.04 -9.55
N HIS A 300 14.56 -27.53 -9.71
CA HIS A 300 15.42 -27.79 -10.86
C HIS A 300 15.91 -29.24 -10.87
N ASN A 301 16.64 -29.68 -9.84
CA ASN A 301 17.21 -31.03 -9.83
C ASN A 301 16.19 -32.10 -9.41
N GLY A 302 15.24 -31.76 -8.53
CA GLY A 302 14.21 -32.71 -8.06
C GLY A 302 13.05 -32.93 -9.02
N TYR A 303 12.66 -31.93 -9.81
CA TYR A 303 11.47 -31.97 -10.68
C TYR A 303 11.72 -31.54 -12.13
N GLY A 304 12.94 -31.14 -12.51
CA GLY A 304 13.27 -30.69 -13.87
C GLY A 304 12.71 -29.31 -14.23
N ILE A 305 12.34 -28.49 -13.23
CA ILE A 305 11.65 -27.21 -13.44
C ILE A 305 12.67 -26.07 -13.39
N PRO A 306 12.93 -25.36 -14.50
CA PRO A 306 13.88 -24.26 -14.53
C PRO A 306 13.38 -23.03 -13.76
N PRO A 307 14.26 -22.07 -13.46
CA PRO A 307 13.87 -20.70 -13.10
C PRO A 307 12.91 -20.09 -14.13
N GLY A 308 11.96 -19.28 -13.66
CA GLY A 308 11.08 -18.47 -14.51
C GLY A 308 11.74 -17.16 -14.95
N GLU A 309 10.96 -16.31 -15.63
CA GLU A 309 11.40 -14.99 -16.09
C GLU A 309 10.78 -13.90 -15.21
N ALA A 310 11.58 -12.99 -14.64
CA ALA A 310 11.09 -11.77 -13.98
C ALA A 310 11.52 -10.58 -14.84
N LEU A 311 10.55 -9.89 -15.44
CA LEU A 311 10.81 -8.90 -16.49
C LEU A 311 10.31 -7.50 -16.11
N ASP A 312 11.17 -6.49 -16.22
CA ASP A 312 10.78 -5.09 -16.13
C ASP A 312 10.04 -4.62 -17.41
N ILE A 313 9.44 -3.42 -17.37
CA ILE A 313 8.70 -2.87 -18.52
C ILE A 313 9.57 -2.73 -19.81
N PHE A 314 10.85 -2.39 -19.69
CA PHE A 314 11.75 -2.21 -20.83
C PHE A 314 12.23 -3.55 -21.40
N GLN A 315 12.30 -4.59 -20.59
CA GLN A 315 12.57 -5.97 -21.00
C GLN A 315 11.34 -6.58 -21.69
N ILE A 316 10.14 -6.36 -21.15
CA ILE A 316 8.87 -6.79 -21.77
C ILE A 316 8.70 -6.16 -23.16
N LEU A 317 9.00 -4.87 -23.32
CA LEU A 317 8.89 -4.16 -24.61
C LEU A 317 9.89 -4.63 -25.70
N LYS A 318 10.84 -5.52 -25.36
CA LYS A 318 11.81 -6.12 -26.31
C LYS A 318 11.46 -7.57 -26.69
N LYS A 319 10.38 -8.13 -26.15
CA LYS A 319 9.92 -9.51 -26.36
C LYS A 319 8.77 -9.57 -27.36
#